data_AF-A0A962TY22-F1
#
_entry.id   AF-A0A962TY22-F1
#
_cell.length_a   1.000
_cell.length_b   1.000
_cell.length_c   1.000
_cell.angle_alpha   90.00
_cell.angle_beta   90.00
_cell.angle_gamma   90.00
#
_symmetry.space_group_name_H-M   'P 1'
#
loop_
_entity.id
_entity.type
_entity.pdbx_description
1 polymer ?
#
loop_
_entity_poly.entity_id
_entity_poly.type
_entity_poly.pdbx_seq_one_letter_code
_entity_poly.pdbx_strand_id
1 'polypeptide(L)'
;PPCPHFPNRFGKLVGERIEPGWTAKVRLLLGGRWGCTHLVELLGPLATTAVQTVYAWRGEAGDHIDDSVAPPPDFINTCHTFAEGSEVVRRLWPQLKSKQDQD
;
A
#
# COMPACT_ATOMS: atom_id res chain seq x y z
N PRO A 1 -23.53 14.79 -10.83
CA PRO A 1 -24.43 14.04 -11.76
C PRO A 1 -24.05 12.55 -11.76
N PRO A 2 -25.00 11.61 -11.71
CA PRO A 2 -24.72 10.18 -11.69
C PRO A 2 -24.09 9.71 -13.00
N CYS A 3 -23.26 8.65 -12.96
CA CYS A 3 -22.63 8.02 -14.11
C CYS A 3 -23.20 6.60 -14.33
N PRO A 4 -24.50 6.45 -14.66
CA PRO A 4 -25.20 5.16 -14.64
C PRO A 4 -24.79 4.21 -15.77
N HIS A 5 -24.19 4.72 -16.84
CA HIS A 5 -23.84 3.95 -18.05
C HIS A 5 -22.33 3.88 -18.28
N PHE A 6 -21.52 3.92 -17.21
CA PHE A 6 -20.07 3.82 -17.37
C PHE A 6 -19.69 2.46 -17.98
N PRO A 7 -19.10 2.41 -19.19
CA PRO A 7 -18.66 1.14 -19.76
C PRO A 7 -17.57 0.54 -18.86
N ASN A 8 -17.66 -0.75 -18.53
CA ASN A 8 -16.72 -1.42 -17.61
C ASN A 8 -15.29 -1.45 -18.19
N ARG A 9 -14.55 -0.34 -17.99
CA ARG A 9 -13.14 -0.18 -18.37
C ARG A 9 -12.19 -0.49 -17.22
N PHE A 10 -12.69 -0.64 -16.00
CA PHE A 10 -11.91 -1.01 -14.83
C PHE A 10 -11.29 -2.40 -14.95
N GLY A 11 -11.78 -3.24 -15.87
CA GLY A 11 -11.10 -4.48 -16.26
C GLY A 11 -9.64 -4.28 -16.70
N LYS A 12 -9.25 -3.09 -17.15
CA LYS A 12 -7.84 -2.75 -17.43
C LYS A 12 -6.93 -2.78 -16.21
N LEU A 13 -7.47 -2.75 -15.00
CA LEU A 13 -6.69 -2.88 -13.77
C LEU A 13 -6.41 -4.34 -13.41
N VAL A 14 -7.09 -5.31 -14.05
CA VAL A 14 -6.83 -6.73 -13.81
C VAL A 14 -5.43 -7.07 -14.30
N GLY A 15 -4.62 -7.61 -13.40
CA GLY A 15 -3.20 -7.93 -13.66
C GLY A 15 -2.23 -6.80 -13.32
N GLU A 16 -2.73 -5.59 -13.02
CA GLU A 16 -1.87 -4.51 -12.52
C GLU A 16 -1.49 -4.70 -11.05
N ARG A 17 -0.31 -4.18 -10.68
CA ARG A 17 0.21 -4.24 -9.31
C ARG A 17 0.01 -2.89 -8.60
N ILE A 18 -0.44 -2.96 -7.34
CA ILE A 18 -0.39 -1.83 -6.41
C ILE A 18 1.06 -1.69 -5.92
N GLU A 19 1.73 -0.63 -6.37
CA GLU A 19 3.16 -0.38 -6.15
C GLU A 19 3.46 1.14 -6.27
N PRO A 20 4.69 1.61 -5.96
CA PRO A 20 5.07 3.00 -6.19
C PRO A 20 4.71 3.47 -7.60
N GLY A 21 4.02 4.61 -7.71
CA GLY A 21 3.48 5.11 -8.98
C GLY A 21 2.06 4.65 -9.32
N TRP A 22 1.39 3.89 -8.44
CA TRP A 22 0.01 3.41 -8.63
C TRP A 22 -0.96 4.49 -9.14
N THR A 23 -1.01 5.66 -8.51
CA THR A 23 -1.95 6.73 -8.93
C THR A 23 -1.65 7.25 -10.33
N ALA A 24 -0.38 7.32 -10.74
CA ALA A 24 -0.01 7.72 -12.09
C ALA A 24 -0.44 6.65 -13.11
N LYS A 25 -0.24 5.37 -12.79
CA LYS A 25 -0.70 4.23 -13.61
C LYS A 25 -2.22 4.21 -13.76
N VAL A 26 -2.97 4.41 -12.68
CA VAL A 26 -4.44 4.52 -12.73
C VAL A 26 -4.87 5.67 -13.64
N ARG A 27 -4.24 6.84 -13.54
CA ARG A 27 -4.53 7.99 -14.41
C ARG A 27 -4.18 7.72 -15.87
N LEU A 28 -3.12 6.97 -16.15
CA LEU A 28 -2.77 6.57 -17.51
C LEU A 28 -3.82 5.64 -18.13
N LEU A 29 -4.35 4.69 -17.35
CA LEU A 29 -5.29 3.68 -17.84
C LEU A 29 -6.74 4.19 -17.91
N LEU A 30 -7.14 5.01 -16.94
CA LEU A 30 -8.54 5.39 -16.66
C LEU A 30 -8.75 6.91 -16.55
N GLY A 31 -7.76 7.75 -16.84
CA GLY A 31 -7.90 9.20 -16.77
C GLY A 31 -8.86 9.78 -17.81
N GLY A 32 -9.36 10.99 -17.52
CA GLY A 32 -10.26 11.72 -18.43
C GLY A 32 -11.54 10.95 -18.73
N ARG A 33 -11.90 10.82 -20.01
CA ARG A 33 -13.13 10.12 -20.44
C ARG A 33 -13.12 8.60 -20.25
N TRP A 34 -12.00 8.02 -19.81
CA TRP A 34 -11.82 6.57 -19.68
C TRP A 34 -12.18 6.02 -18.30
N GLY A 35 -12.50 6.89 -17.35
CA GLY A 35 -12.89 6.60 -15.97
C GLY A 35 -13.82 7.72 -15.47
N CYS A 36 -14.66 7.44 -14.48
CA CYS A 36 -15.31 8.55 -13.76
C CYS A 36 -14.35 9.08 -12.70
N THR A 37 -14.18 10.41 -12.64
CA THR A 37 -13.26 11.06 -11.71
C THR A 37 -13.44 10.56 -10.28
N HIS A 38 -14.69 10.41 -9.82
CA HIS A 38 -15.02 9.92 -8.48
C HIS A 38 -14.34 8.58 -8.15
N LEU A 39 -14.43 7.57 -9.02
CA LEU A 39 -13.82 6.25 -8.74
C LEU A 39 -12.30 6.29 -8.95
N VAL A 40 -11.82 7.02 -9.96
CA VAL A 40 -10.39 7.16 -10.24
C VAL A 40 -9.64 7.78 -9.07
N GLU A 41 -10.21 8.80 -8.43
CA GLU A 41 -9.64 9.44 -7.24
C GLU A 41 -9.67 8.52 -6.02
N LEU A 42 -10.72 7.71 -5.86
CA LEU A 42 -10.82 6.73 -4.77
C LEU A 42 -9.79 5.60 -4.86
N LEU A 43 -9.27 5.28 -6.05
CA LEU A 43 -8.29 4.21 -6.22
C LEU A 43 -6.93 4.48 -5.53
N GLY A 44 -6.60 5.75 -5.25
CA GLY A 44 -5.40 6.10 -4.48
C GLY A 44 -5.50 5.62 -3.02
N PRO A 45 -6.45 6.15 -2.22
CA PRO A 45 -6.68 5.69 -0.86
C PRO A 45 -7.00 4.19 -0.76
N LEU A 46 -7.77 3.64 -1.70
CA LEU A 46 -8.09 2.22 -1.74
C LEU A 46 -6.84 1.35 -1.82
N ALA A 47 -5.82 1.76 -2.58
CA ALA A 47 -4.56 1.03 -2.65
C ALA A 47 -3.83 0.99 -1.30
N THR A 48 -3.77 2.12 -0.58
CA THR A 48 -3.17 2.17 0.76
C THR A 48 -3.93 1.28 1.73
N THR A 49 -5.26 1.34 1.73
CA THR A 49 -6.11 0.48 2.59
C THR A 49 -5.88 -0.98 2.26
N ALA A 50 -5.89 -1.37 0.99
CA ALA A 50 -5.67 -2.75 0.58
C ALA A 50 -4.30 -3.28 1.05
N VAL A 51 -3.24 -2.49 0.86
CA VAL A 51 -1.89 -2.84 1.32
C VAL A 51 -1.86 -3.03 2.84
N GLN A 52 -2.39 -2.08 3.60
CA GLN A 52 -2.38 -2.14 5.07
C GLN A 52 -3.21 -3.32 5.59
N THR A 53 -4.40 -3.56 5.03
CA THR A 53 -5.25 -4.69 5.41
C THR A 53 -4.58 -6.03 5.14
N VAL A 54 -3.93 -6.20 3.98
CA VAL A 54 -3.25 -7.46 3.64
C VAL A 54 -2.08 -7.73 4.57
N TYR A 55 -1.27 -6.72 4.92
CA TYR A 55 -0.14 -6.92 5.82
C TYR A 55 -0.57 -7.08 7.28
N ALA A 56 -1.60 -6.36 7.73
CA ALA A 56 -2.21 -6.60 9.03
C ALA A 56 -2.72 -8.04 9.14
N TRP A 57 -3.48 -8.50 8.15
CA TRP A 57 -3.99 -9.88 8.11
C TRP A 57 -2.87 -10.92 8.08
N ARG A 58 -1.79 -10.70 7.30
CA ARG A 58 -0.64 -11.62 7.31
C ARG A 58 0.05 -11.70 8.67
N GLY A 59 0.07 -10.60 9.42
CA GLY A 59 0.56 -10.57 10.78
C GLY A 59 -0.34 -11.26 11.80
N GLU A 60 -1.65 -11.25 11.59
CA GLU A 60 -2.64 -11.89 12.48
C GLU A 60 -2.89 -13.37 12.15
N ALA A 61 -2.83 -13.76 10.88
CA ALA A 61 -3.15 -15.10 10.38
C ALA A 61 -1.96 -16.06 10.39
N GLY A 62 -0.74 -15.56 10.64
CA GLY A 62 0.32 -16.41 11.14
C GLY A 62 -0.05 -16.79 12.57
N ASP A 63 -0.34 -18.07 12.84
CA ASP A 63 -0.32 -18.63 14.20
C ASP A 63 0.84 -18.01 14.98
N HIS A 64 0.71 -17.82 16.30
CA HIS A 64 1.74 -17.24 17.17
C HIS A 64 3.12 -17.94 17.07
N ILE A 65 3.87 -17.69 16.01
CA ILE A 65 5.25 -18.12 15.77
C ILE A 65 6.07 -16.85 15.63
N ASP A 66 6.59 -16.41 16.77
CA ASP A 66 7.85 -15.68 16.90
C ASP A 66 7.97 -14.36 16.10
N ASP A 67 7.47 -13.27 16.67
CA ASP A 67 7.91 -11.87 16.51
C ASP A 67 8.18 -11.26 15.11
N SER A 68 7.85 -11.90 13.98
CA SER A 68 8.12 -11.28 12.67
C SER A 68 7.24 -11.79 11.53
N VAL A 69 6.07 -11.17 11.37
CA VAL A 69 5.52 -10.92 10.02
C VAL A 69 5.59 -9.43 9.73
N ALA A 70 6.77 -8.87 9.91
CA ALA A 70 7.04 -7.53 9.43
C ALA A 70 6.74 -7.47 7.93
N PRO A 71 6.11 -6.38 7.42
CA PRO A 71 6.06 -6.17 5.99
C PRO A 71 7.49 -6.11 5.42
N PRO A 72 7.68 -6.19 4.09
CA PRO A 72 8.99 -6.04 3.48
C PRO A 72 9.70 -4.76 3.98
N PRO A 73 11.03 -4.74 4.13
CA PRO A 73 11.79 -3.56 4.53
C PRO A 73 11.50 -2.30 3.71
N ASP A 74 11.02 -2.43 2.48
CA ASP A 74 10.55 -1.33 1.63
C ASP A 74 9.40 -0.51 2.25
N PHE A 75 8.78 -1.00 3.33
CA PHE A 75 7.79 -0.25 4.12
C PHE A 75 8.41 0.75 5.09
N ILE A 76 9.71 0.67 5.37
CA ILE A 76 10.41 1.64 6.21
C ILE A 76 10.36 3.01 5.51
N ASN A 77 10.09 4.05 6.28
CA ASN A 77 9.90 5.43 5.82
C ASN A 77 8.68 5.65 4.90
N THR A 78 7.73 4.70 4.82
CA THR A 78 6.49 4.89 4.04
C THR A 78 5.37 5.61 4.80
N CYS A 79 5.44 5.64 6.13
CA CYS A 79 4.52 6.39 6.99
C CYS A 79 5.18 6.76 8.32
N HIS A 80 4.51 7.57 9.13
CA HIS A 80 5.02 8.00 10.44
C HIS A 80 5.33 6.82 11.37
N THR A 81 4.45 5.83 11.42
CA THR A 81 4.63 4.62 12.25
C THR A 81 5.85 3.82 11.83
N PHE A 82 6.14 3.74 10.52
CA PHE A 82 7.28 3.03 9.96
C PHE A 82 8.50 3.93 9.70
N ALA A 83 8.59 5.11 10.35
CA ALA A 83 9.79 5.93 10.26
C ALA A 83 11.02 5.18 10.80
N GLU A 84 12.16 5.30 10.11
CA GLU A 84 13.42 4.73 10.58
C GLU A 84 13.72 5.19 12.02
N GLY A 85 14.14 4.25 12.87
CA GLY A 85 14.37 4.51 14.29
C GLY A 85 13.12 4.52 15.18
N SER A 86 11.91 4.40 14.63
CA SER A 86 10.70 4.26 15.44
C SER A 86 10.72 2.96 16.26
N GLU A 87 9.98 2.94 17.38
CA GLU A 87 9.80 1.74 18.19
C GLU A 87 9.25 0.57 17.36
N VAL A 88 8.29 0.86 16.47
CA VAL A 88 7.68 -0.14 15.59
C VAL A 88 8.72 -0.72 14.63
N VAL A 89 9.59 0.11 14.05
CA VAL A 89 10.63 -0.39 13.14
C VAL A 89 11.65 -1.25 13.89
N ARG A 90 12.07 -0.85 15.10
CA ARG A 90 12.98 -1.64 15.94
C ARG A 90 12.40 -2.99 16.33
N ARG A 91 11.08 -3.04 16.59
CA ARG A 91 10.36 -4.27 16.93
C ARG A 91 10.17 -5.19 15.74
N LEU A 92 9.76 -4.65 14.59
CA LEU A 92 9.41 -5.44 13.41
C LEU A 92 10.63 -5.86 12.57
N TRP A 93 11.68 -5.03 12.53
CA TRP A 93 12.92 -5.33 11.80
C TRP A 93 14.16 -5.23 12.70
N PRO A 94 14.27 -6.04 13.77
CA PRO A 94 15.40 -5.97 14.71
C PRO A 94 16.77 -6.25 14.06
N GLN A 95 16.79 -6.95 12.93
CA GLN A 95 17.98 -7.24 12.13
C GLN A 95 18.53 -6.03 11.36
N LEU A 96 17.70 -5.01 11.12
CA LEU A 96 18.13 -3.78 10.45
C LEU A 96 18.70 -2.86 11.52
N LYS A 97 20.02 -2.88 11.69
CA LYS A 97 20.73 -1.99 12.62
C LYS A 97 20.32 -0.55 12.35
N SER A 98 19.83 0.14 13.38
CA SER A 98 19.55 1.57 13.27
C SER A 98 20.86 2.31 12.99
N LYS A 99 20.86 3.25 12.04
CA LYS A 99 22.02 4.14 11.81
C LYS A 99 22.32 5.04 13.02
N GLN A 100 21.43 5.11 14.01
CA GLN A 100 21.58 5.94 15.21
C GLN A 100 22.49 5.32 16.28
N ASP A 101 22.86 4.04 16.16
CA ASP A 101 23.75 3.36 17.13
C ASP A 101 25.23 3.34 16.69
N GLN A 102 25.61 4.16 15.70
CA GLN A 102 26.98 4.23 15.16
C GLN A 102 27.71 5.56 15.45
N ASP A 103 27.12 6.45 16.25
CA ASP A 103 27.72 7.71 16.70
C ASP A 103 28.04 7.68 18.21
#